data_AF-X1JRF7-F1
#
_entry.id   AF-X1JRF7-F1
#
_cell.length_a   1.000
_cell.length_b   1.000
_cell.length_c   1.000
_cell.angle_alpha   90.00
_cell.angle_beta   90.00
_cell.angle_gamma   90.00
#
_symmetry.space_group_name_H-M   'P 1'
#
loop_
_entity.id
_entity.type
_entity.pdbx_description
1 polymer ?
#
loop_
_entity_poly.entity_id
_entity_poly.type
_entity_poly.pdbx_seq_one_letter_code
_entity_poly.pdbx_strand_id
1 'polypeptide(L)' 'YLVDEMSKIEGVYGGRLMGAGFGGSVISIVKKSKIDSIANIIGGKFLKKFNVSPDFIECSFSDGTRRVKFNDI' A
#
# COMPACT_ATOMS: atom_id res chain seq x y z
N TYR A 1 -9.30 -8.21 -6.13
CA TYR A 1 -8.39 -9.26 -5.60
C TYR A 1 -7.60 -8.77 -4.40
N LEU A 2 -6.67 -7.81 -4.55
CA LEU A 2 -5.79 -7.39 -3.44
C LEU A 2 -6.55 -6.96 -2.18
N VAL A 3 -7.59 -6.13 -2.29
CA VAL A 3 -8.41 -5.70 -1.15
C VAL A 3 -9.04 -6.88 -0.41
N ASP A 4 -9.63 -7.82 -1.14
CA ASP A 4 -10.27 -9.02 -0.58
C ASP A 4 -9.25 -9.96 0.09
N GLU A 5 -8.05 -10.10 -0.47
CA GLU A 5 -7.01 -10.90 0.17
C GLU A 5 -6.41 -10.22 1.40
N MET A 6 -6.26 -8.89 1.39
CA MET A 6 -5.77 -8.12 2.52
C MET A 6 -6.77 -8.12 3.68
N SER A 7 -8.09 -8.04 3.43
CA SER A 7 -9.11 -8.03 4.49
C SER A 7 -9.16 -9.31 5.32
N LYS A 8 -8.53 -10.39 4.86
CA LYS A 8 -8.40 -11.67 5.56
C LYS A 8 -7.19 -11.73 6.50
N ILE A 9 -6.30 -10.73 6.46
CA ILE A 9 -5.04 -10.71 7.20
C ILE A 9 -5.21 -9.96 8.52
N GLU A 10 -4.76 -10.57 9.62
CA GLU A 10 -4.78 -9.94 10.94
C GLU A 10 -3.98 -8.62 10.93
N GLY A 11 -4.59 -7.56 11.48
CA GLY A 11 -3.97 -6.23 11.53
C GLY A 11 -4.25 -5.37 10.30
N VAL A 12 -5.02 -5.85 9.31
CA VAL A 12 -5.60 -4.99 8.26
C VAL A 12 -6.99 -4.52 8.73
N TYR A 13 -7.18 -3.22 8.85
CA TYR A 13 -8.47 -2.63 9.26
C TYR A 13 -9.42 -2.42 8.07
N GLY A 14 -8.86 -2.28 6.87
CA GLY A 14 -9.61 -2.11 5.64
C GLY A 14 -8.75 -1.48 4.55
N GLY A 15 -9.27 -1.48 3.33
CA GLY A 15 -8.60 -0.88 2.19
C GLY A 15 -9.52 -0.72 0.99
N ARG A 16 -9.06 0.03 -0.01
CA ARG A 16 -9.77 0.24 -1.28
C ARG A 16 -8.78 0.45 -2.42
N LEU A 17 -9.31 0.42 -3.64
CA LEU A 17 -8.57 0.88 -4.82
C LEU A 17 -8.32 2.40 -4.74
N MET A 18 -7.10 2.81 -5.11
CA MET A 18 -6.66 4.20 -5.22
C MET A 18 -6.53 4.58 -6.70
N GLY A 19 -7.07 5.74 -7.09
CA GLY A 19 -7.05 6.21 -8.49
C GLY A 19 -8.23 5.71 -9.33
N ALA A 20 -8.06 5.72 -10.66
CA ALA A 20 -9.14 5.47 -11.63
C ALA A 20 -9.50 3.99 -11.82
N GLY A 21 -8.62 3.06 -11.45
CA GLY A 21 -8.86 1.62 -11.59
C GLY A 21 -8.14 0.98 -12.77
N PHE A 22 -8.65 -0.19 -13.20
CA PHE A 22 -8.07 -1.04 -14.26
C PHE A 22 -6.64 -1.55 -13.99
N GLY A 23 -6.19 -1.46 -12.74
CA GLY A 23 -4.83 -1.74 -12.31
C GLY A 23 -4.42 -0.76 -11.22
N GLY A 24 -3.11 -0.52 -11.10
CA GLY A 24 -2.54 0.47 -10.19
C GLY A 24 -2.42 -0.04 -8.76
N SER A 25 -2.74 0.84 -7.80
CA SER A 25 -2.46 0.63 -6.38
C SER A 25 -3.73 0.48 -5.54
N VAL A 26 -3.59 -0.24 -4.43
CA VAL A 26 -4.57 -0.25 -3.34
C VAL A 26 -3.98 0.49 -2.15
N ILE A 27 -4.83 1.17 -1.39
CA ILE A 27 -4.47 1.78 -0.12
C ILE A 27 -5.18 1.05 1.01
N SER A 28 -4.46 0.75 2.08
CA SER A 28 -4.96 -0.01 3.23
C SER A 28 -4.48 0.61 4.53
N ILE A 29 -5.36 0.61 5.53
CA ILE A 29 -5.04 1.02 6.89
C ILE A 29 -4.67 -0.25 7.67
N VAL A 30 -3.48 -0.27 8.25
CA VAL A 30 -2.92 -1.45 8.90
C VAL A 30 -2.31 -1.12 10.26
N LYS A 31 -2.20 -2.14 11.12
CA LYS A 31 -1.49 -2.04 12.40
C LYS A 31 0.01 -1.94 12.13
N LYS A 32 0.64 -0.85 12.58
CA LYS A 32 2.06 -0.55 12.30
C LYS A 32 3.01 -1.70 12.65
N SER A 33 2.78 -2.37 13.78
CA SER A 33 3.62 -3.51 14.22
C SER A 33 3.49 -4.77 13.36
N LYS A 34 2.63 -4.79 12.34
CA LYS A 34 2.34 -5.95 11.48
C LYS A 34 2.70 -5.69 10.00
N ILE A 35 3.29 -4.54 9.66
CA ILE A 35 3.58 -4.14 8.26
C ILE A 35 4.36 -5.23 7.51
N ASP A 36 5.49 -5.68 8.05
CA ASP A 36 6.34 -6.68 7.37
C ASP A 36 5.62 -8.01 7.14
N SER A 37 4.86 -8.47 8.14
CA SER A 37 4.08 -9.69 8.04
C SER A 37 2.99 -9.58 6.97
N ILE A 38 2.28 -8.46 6.94
CA ILE A 38 1.23 -8.19 5.94
C ILE A 38 1.84 -8.14 4.53
N ALA A 39 2.95 -7.42 4.34
CA ALA A 39 3.65 -7.30 3.07
C ALA A 39 4.13 -8.67 2.54
N ASN A 40 4.73 -9.49 3.39
CA ASN A 40 5.18 -10.83 3.02
C ASN A 40 4.01 -11.74 2.61
N ILE A 41 2.92 -11.76 3.38
CA ILE A 41 1.75 -12.61 3.09
C ILE A 41 1.11 -12.20 1.77
N ILE A 42 0.82 -10.91 1.58
CA ILE A 42 0.11 -10.45 0.39
C ILE A 42 1.02 -10.46 -0.84
N GLY A 43 2.31 -10.16 -0.68
CA GLY A 43 3.32 -10.25 -1.74
C GLY A 43 3.45 -11.66 -2.27
N GLY A 44 3.58 -12.66 -1.38
CA GLY A 44 3.64 -14.07 -1.77
C GLY A 44 2.36 -14.55 -2.48
N LYS A 45 1.18 -14.16 -1.99
CA LYS A 45 -0.11 -14.46 -2.64
C LYS A 45 -0.22 -13.82 -4.02
N PHE A 46 0.25 -12.59 -4.19
CA PHE A 46 0.18 -11.87 -5.46
C PHE A 46 1.15 -12.46 -6.48
N LEU A 47 2.40 -12.70 -6.07
CA LEU A 47 3.42 -13.36 -6.90
C LEU A 47 2.95 -14.73 -7.39
N LYS A 48 2.40 -15.57 -6.51
CA LYS A 48 1.89 -16.89 -6.89
C LYS A 48 0.76 -16.82 -7.92
N LYS A 49 -0.10 -15.79 -7.84
CA LYS A 49 -1.28 -15.68 -8.71
C LYS A 49 -0.99 -15.03 -10.07
N PHE A 50 -0.12 -14.02 -10.09
CA PHE A 50 0.12 -13.19 -11.27
C PHE A 50 1.54 -13.27 -11.81
N ASN A 51 2.43 -14.05 -11.16
CA ASN A 51 3.83 -14.20 -11.53
C ASN A 51 4.60 -12.87 -11.62
N VAL A 52 4.22 -11.91 -10.77
CA VAL A 52 4.85 -10.59 -10.65
C VAL A 52 4.78 -10.12 -9.20
N SER A 53 5.83 -9.48 -8.73
CA SER A 53 5.91 -8.96 -7.35
C SER A 53 5.30 -7.56 -7.27
N PRO A 54 4.47 -7.25 -6.25
CA PRO A 54 3.98 -5.90 -6.02
C PRO A 54 4.99 -5.08 -5.21
N ASP A 55 4.93 -3.76 -5.36
CA ASP A 55 5.65 -2.81 -4.51
C ASP A 55 4.80 -2.41 -3.29
N PHE A 56 5.48 -2.11 -2.17
CA PHE A 56 4.86 -1.64 -0.94
C PHE A 56 5.41 -0.27 -0.56
N ILE A 57 4.51 0.67 -0.26
CA ILE A 57 4.84 2.06 0.08
C ILE A 57 4.21 2.38 1.43
N GLU A 58 5.03 2.73 2.42
CA GLU A 58 4.53 3.34 3.66
C GLU A 58 4.21 4.82 3.37
N CYS A 59 2.92 5.14 3.33
CA CYS A 59 2.48 6.51 3.07
C CYS A 59 2.63 7.37 4.32
N SER A 60 3.25 8.54 4.15
CA SER A 60 3.26 9.63 5.14
C SER A 60 2.53 10.84 4.57
N PHE A 61 1.92 11.64 5.45
CA PHE A 61 1.32 12.91 5.03
C PHE A 61 2.44 13.90 4.71
N SER A 62 2.32 14.57 3.58
CA SER A 62 3.25 15.59 3.13
C SER A 62 2.51 16.86 2.74
N ASP A 63 3.25 17.97 2.70
CA ASP A 63 2.72 19.23 2.21
C ASP A 63 2.43 19.15 0.71
N GLY A 64 1.39 19.87 0.29
CA GLY A 64 1.14 20.12 -1.13
C GLY A 64 2.18 21.03 -1.77
N THR A 65 2.01 21.28 -3.07
CA THR A 65 2.89 22.19 -3.82
C THR A 65 2.93 23.58 -3.20
N ARG A 66 4.14 24.06 -2.90
CA ARG A 66 4.39 25.40 -2.37
C ARG A 66 5.63 26.01 -3.02
N ARG A 67 5.76 27.33 -2.93
CA ARG A 67 7.01 28.02 -3.28
C ARG A 67 8.04 27.74 -2.19
N VAL A 68 9.14 27.09 -2.56
CA VAL A 68 10.30 26.89 -1.69
C VAL A 68 11.31 28.00 -1.94
N LYS A 69 11.93 28.53 -0.89
CA LYS A 69 13.15 29.34 -1.07
C LYS A 69 14.30 28.38 -1.29
N PHE A 70 15.27 28.77 -2.10
CA PHE A 70 16.42 27.92 -2.43
C PHE A 70 17.20 27.45 -1.18
N ASN A 71 17.17 28.23 -0.08
CA ASN A 71 17.83 27.89 1.18
C ASN A 71 17.03 26.92 2.07
N ASP A 72 15.79 26.57 1.72
CA ASP A 72 14.91 25.66 2.47
C ASP A 72 14.84 24.25 1.83
N ILE A 73 15.72 23.98 0.86
CA ILE A 73 15.94 22.68 0.19
C ILE A 73 17.27 22.12 0.68
#